data_AF-C9LBY7-F1
#
_entry.id   AF-C9LBY7-F1
#
_cell.length_a   1.000
_cell.length_b   1.000
_cell.length_c   1.000
_cell.angle_alpha   90.00
_cell.angle_beta   90.00
_cell.angle_gamma   90.00
#
_symmetry.space_group_name_H-M   'P 1'
#
loop_
_entity.id
_entity.type
_entity.pdbx_description
1 polymer ?
#
loop_
_entity_poly.entity_id
_entity_poly.type
_entity_poly.pdbx_seq_one_letter_code
_entity_poly.pdbx_strand_id
1 'polypeptide(L)'
;MKGDLLKRTISFMTGKGSLNHNSRKFHAKNTDPNRTHWNVEYCNEDIKDVYHELFDEALKRYNDKQTRKDRKIDDYYEKIRSGKQEKLFHEVILQIGDKDNMGSETMEGQLAAKILDEYMKGFQERNPTLRVFAAHLHLDEATPHLHIDFIPYVTGSKRGLDTRVSLKQALSSLGFKGW
;
A
#
# COMPACT_ATOMS: atom_id res chain seq x y z
N MET A 1 -34.88 -23.68 -1.72
CA MET A 1 -34.72 -22.21 -1.71
C MET A 1 -33.42 -21.88 -2.43
N LYS A 2 -33.46 -21.16 -3.56
CA LYS A 2 -32.25 -20.53 -4.09
C LYS A 2 -31.94 -19.40 -3.12
N GLY A 3 -30.82 -19.47 -2.41
CA GLY A 3 -30.40 -18.37 -1.54
C GLY A 3 -30.29 -17.10 -2.40
N ASP A 4 -30.91 -16.02 -1.94
CA ASP A 4 -30.75 -14.73 -2.59
C ASP A 4 -29.25 -14.42 -2.71
N LEU A 5 -28.79 -14.20 -3.94
CA LEU A 5 -27.40 -13.89 -4.22
C LEU A 5 -27.11 -12.55 -3.53
N LEU A 6 -26.26 -12.55 -2.50
CA LEU A 6 -25.91 -11.34 -1.76
C LEU A 6 -25.18 -10.37 -2.72
N LYS A 7 -25.90 -9.38 -3.24
CA LYS A 7 -25.31 -8.35 -4.10
C LYS A 7 -24.63 -7.31 -3.22
N ARG A 8 -23.30 -7.30 -3.23
CA ARG A 8 -22.47 -6.34 -2.50
C ARG A 8 -21.49 -5.69 -3.46
N THR A 9 -21.19 -4.42 -3.20
CA THR A 9 -20.16 -3.68 -3.92
C THR A 9 -18.79 -4.01 -3.32
N ILE A 10 -17.76 -3.94 -4.15
CA ILE A 10 -16.38 -3.88 -3.70
C ILE A 10 -15.85 -2.55 -4.19
N SER A 11 -15.31 -1.73 -3.29
CA SER A 11 -14.67 -0.46 -3.64
C SER A 11 -13.15 -0.59 -3.53
N PHE A 12 -12.47 -0.04 -4.52
CA PHE A 12 -11.03 0.18 -4.52
C PHE A 12 -10.79 1.68 -4.66
N MET A 13 -10.17 2.29 -3.65
CA MET A 13 -9.89 3.72 -3.65
C MET A 13 -8.40 3.96 -3.50
N THR A 14 -7.86 4.94 -4.21
CA THR A 14 -6.51 5.42 -3.96
C THR A 14 -6.56 6.43 -2.82
N GLY A 15 -5.92 6.08 -1.71
CA GLY A 15 -5.89 6.91 -0.52
C GLY A 15 -4.86 8.03 -0.60
N LYS A 16 -4.87 8.92 0.41
CA LYS A 16 -3.88 10.01 0.51
C LYS A 16 -2.58 9.55 1.18
N GLY A 17 -2.55 8.36 1.79
CA GLY A 17 -1.39 7.79 2.48
C GLY A 17 -1.22 8.35 3.89
N SER A 18 -2.17 8.09 4.79
CA SER A 18 -2.10 8.59 6.18
C SER A 18 -1.55 7.53 7.14
N LEU A 19 -0.23 7.31 7.12
CA LEU A 19 0.43 6.27 7.92
C LEU A 19 0.10 6.33 9.43
N ASN A 20 0.00 7.53 10.00
CA ASN A 20 -0.32 7.69 11.42
C ASN A 20 -1.77 7.29 11.76
N HIS A 21 -2.71 7.48 10.82
CA HIS A 21 -4.08 7.01 10.99
C HIS A 21 -4.14 5.48 10.87
N ASN A 22 -3.47 4.93 9.86
CA ASN A 22 -3.46 3.50 9.55
C ASN A 22 -2.85 2.68 10.70
N SER A 23 -1.75 3.17 11.28
CA SER A 23 -1.10 2.55 12.43
C SER A 23 -1.70 2.93 13.79
N ARG A 24 -2.85 3.63 13.82
CA ARG A 24 -3.54 4.08 15.04
C ARG A 24 -2.64 4.85 16.03
N LYS A 25 -1.65 5.60 15.52
CA LYS A 25 -0.81 6.50 16.35
C LYS A 25 -1.59 7.66 16.98
N PHE A 26 -2.82 7.88 16.50
CA PHE A 26 -3.82 8.73 17.14
C PHE A 26 -5.22 8.17 16.89
N HIS A 27 -6.17 8.47 17.77
CA HIS A 27 -7.58 8.09 17.60
C HIS A 27 -8.35 9.20 16.88
N ALA A 28 -8.96 8.87 15.75
CA ALA A 28 -9.85 9.77 15.02
C ALA A 28 -11.28 9.71 15.61
N LYS A 29 -12.11 10.74 15.36
CA LYS A 29 -13.47 10.81 15.95
C LYS A 29 -14.40 9.67 15.53
N ASN A 30 -14.09 9.01 14.42
CA ASN A 30 -14.84 7.91 13.81
C ASN A 30 -14.35 6.51 14.23
N THR A 31 -13.33 6.42 15.08
CA THR A 31 -12.85 5.13 15.62
C THR A 31 -13.51 4.84 16.97
N ASP A 32 -13.91 3.58 17.20
CA ASP A 32 -14.31 3.07 18.52
C ASP A 32 -13.09 2.43 19.22
N PRO A 33 -12.52 3.06 20.27
CA PRO A 33 -11.35 2.54 20.97
C PRO A 33 -11.57 1.15 21.59
N ASN A 34 -12.82 0.80 21.93
CA ASN A 34 -13.13 -0.52 22.47
C ASN A 34 -12.97 -1.62 21.42
N ARG A 35 -12.95 -1.27 20.13
CA ARG A 35 -12.87 -2.22 19.02
C ARG A 35 -11.51 -2.22 18.33
N THR A 36 -10.63 -1.26 18.61
CA THR A 36 -9.29 -1.19 18.00
C THR A 36 -8.47 -2.45 18.22
N HIS A 37 -8.68 -3.17 19.32
CA HIS A 37 -8.02 -4.46 19.58
C HIS A 37 -8.44 -5.60 18.63
N TRP A 38 -9.47 -5.39 17.80
CA TRP A 38 -9.86 -6.31 16.73
C TRP A 38 -9.21 -5.98 15.39
N ASN A 39 -8.55 -4.83 15.25
CA ASN A 39 -7.80 -4.50 14.03
C ASN A 39 -6.68 -5.51 13.81
N VAL A 40 -6.33 -5.73 12.53
CA VAL A 40 -5.20 -6.60 12.15
C VAL A 40 -4.12 -5.75 11.51
N GLU A 41 -2.92 -5.79 12.08
CA GLU A 41 -1.70 -5.25 11.47
C GLU A 41 -0.94 -6.40 10.81
N TYR A 42 -0.77 -6.34 9.48
CA TYR A 42 -0.05 -7.36 8.73
C TYR A 42 1.45 -7.04 8.66
N CYS A 43 1.77 -5.76 8.48
CA CYS A 43 3.11 -5.19 8.57
C CYS A 43 3.02 -3.69 8.83
N ASN A 44 4.11 -3.10 9.34
CA ASN A 44 4.24 -1.68 9.63
C ASN A 44 5.73 -1.31 9.75
N GLU A 45 6.42 -1.33 8.61
CA GLU A 45 7.85 -1.05 8.49
C GLU A 45 8.12 0.44 8.31
N ASP A 46 9.31 0.91 8.74
CA ASP A 46 9.73 2.28 8.43
C ASP A 46 10.03 2.40 6.93
N ILE A 47 9.34 3.34 6.27
CA ILE A 47 9.47 3.52 4.82
C ILE A 47 10.90 3.85 4.38
N LYS A 48 11.69 4.55 5.20
CA LYS A 48 13.09 4.87 4.85
C LYS A 48 13.93 3.61 4.82
N ASP A 49 13.76 2.73 5.81
CA ASP A 49 14.48 1.46 5.87
C ASP A 49 14.15 0.58 4.65
N VAL A 50 12.88 0.52 4.25
CA VAL A 50 12.46 -0.21 3.04
C VAL A 50 13.04 0.43 1.76
N TYR A 51 13.18 1.76 1.73
CA TYR A 51 13.84 2.43 0.61
C TYR A 51 15.33 2.06 0.51
N HIS A 52 16.04 2.01 1.63
CA HIS A 52 17.44 1.60 1.66
C HIS A 52 17.60 0.13 1.23
N GLU A 53 16.74 -0.76 1.72
CA GLU A 53 16.68 -2.17 1.31
C GLU A 53 16.50 -2.32 -0.21
N LEU A 54 15.55 -1.59 -0.79
CA LEU A 54 15.20 -1.73 -2.21
C LEU A 54 16.20 -1.07 -3.16
N PHE A 55 16.79 0.07 -2.78
CA PHE A 55 17.40 0.98 -3.75
C PHE A 55 18.88 1.28 -3.54
N ASP A 56 19.48 1.02 -2.37
CA ASP A 56 20.86 1.46 -2.10
C ASP A 56 21.89 0.79 -3.01
N GLU A 57 21.72 -0.51 -3.28
CA GLU A 57 22.59 -1.22 -4.21
C GLU A 57 22.47 -0.68 -5.64
N ALA A 58 21.27 -0.31 -6.07
CA ALA A 58 21.04 0.31 -7.37
C ALA A 58 21.59 1.74 -7.44
N LEU A 59 21.45 2.50 -6.36
CA LEU A 59 21.99 3.84 -6.20
C LEU A 59 23.52 3.81 -6.27
N LYS A 60 24.15 2.86 -5.57
CA LYS A 60 25.60 2.65 -5.63
C LYS A 60 26.06 2.39 -7.06
N ARG A 61 25.46 1.41 -7.75
CA ARG A 61 25.78 1.11 -9.16
C ARG A 61 25.57 2.29 -10.09
N TYR A 62 24.58 3.14 -9.82
CA TYR A 62 24.34 4.37 -10.59
C TYR A 62 25.44 5.42 -10.35
N ASN A 63 25.76 5.69 -9.08
CA ASN A 63 26.72 6.71 -8.67
C ASN A 63 28.16 6.36 -9.06
N ASP A 64 28.54 5.08 -9.02
CA ASP A 64 29.86 4.59 -9.43
C ASP A 64 30.15 4.90 -10.92
N LYS A 65 29.10 5.02 -11.74
CA LYS A 65 29.20 5.36 -13.17
C LYS A 65 29.22 6.87 -13.44
N GLN A 66 28.97 7.72 -12.43
CA GLN A 66 28.91 9.17 -12.63
C GLN A 66 30.29 9.83 -12.46
N THR A 67 30.76 10.50 -13.50
CA THR A 67 31.97 11.35 -13.45
C THR A 67 31.69 12.77 -12.93
N ARG A 68 30.45 13.23 -13.12
CA ARG A 68 29.99 14.55 -12.68
C ARG A 68 29.38 14.50 -11.29
N LYS A 69 29.89 15.33 -10.36
CA LYS A 69 29.42 15.39 -8.97
C LYS A 69 27.93 15.76 -8.88
N ASP A 70 27.45 16.69 -9.69
CA ASP A 70 26.06 17.16 -9.67
C ASP A 70 25.03 16.13 -10.16
N ARG A 71 25.50 15.02 -10.76
CA ARG A 71 24.64 13.90 -11.18
C ARG A 71 24.54 12.79 -10.14
N LYS A 72 25.43 12.79 -9.14
CA LYS A 72 25.36 11.82 -8.05
C LYS A 72 24.15 12.14 -7.17
N ILE A 73 23.57 11.09 -6.62
CA ILE A 73 22.42 11.17 -5.74
C ILE A 73 22.90 10.70 -4.39
N ASP A 74 22.80 11.55 -3.38
CA ASP A 74 23.31 11.21 -2.04
C ASP A 74 22.39 10.20 -1.36
N ASP A 75 21.08 10.44 -1.41
CA ASP A 75 20.06 9.60 -0.81
C ASP A 75 18.84 9.52 -1.76
N TYR A 76 18.42 8.30 -2.09
CA TYR A 76 17.35 8.09 -3.06
C TYR A 76 15.96 8.35 -2.46
N TYR A 77 15.74 8.07 -1.18
CA TYR A 77 14.50 8.39 -0.48
C TYR A 77 14.26 9.90 -0.50
N GLU A 78 15.27 10.70 -0.12
CA GLU A 78 15.21 12.16 -0.10
C GLU A 78 15.04 12.74 -1.51
N LYS A 79 15.66 12.12 -2.52
CA LYS A 79 15.43 12.47 -3.93
C LYS A 79 13.97 12.29 -4.34
N ILE A 80 13.33 11.18 -3.97
CA ILE A 80 11.91 10.96 -4.29
C ILE A 80 11.02 11.90 -3.47
N ARG A 81 11.29 12.06 -2.16
CA ARG A 81 10.55 12.93 -1.26
C ARG A 81 10.51 14.39 -1.72
N SER A 82 11.64 14.92 -2.21
CA SER A 82 11.76 16.29 -2.71
C SER A 82 11.35 16.44 -4.18
N GLY A 83 11.25 15.33 -4.90
CA GLY A 83 10.82 15.28 -6.29
C GLY A 83 9.32 15.50 -6.48
N LYS A 84 8.92 15.81 -7.71
CA LYS A 84 7.51 15.96 -8.11
C LYS A 84 7.02 14.87 -9.07
N GLN A 85 7.93 14.02 -9.54
CA GLN A 85 7.64 13.05 -10.60
C GLN A 85 6.98 11.78 -10.08
N GLU A 86 7.44 11.27 -8.94
CA GLU A 86 6.95 10.03 -8.33
C GLU A 86 6.58 10.32 -6.88
N LYS A 87 5.68 9.52 -6.30
CA LYS A 87 5.37 9.56 -4.87
C LYS A 87 6.29 8.61 -4.11
N LEU A 88 6.49 8.88 -2.81
CA LEU A 88 7.20 7.94 -1.93
C LEU A 88 6.50 6.58 -1.85
N PHE A 89 5.17 6.61 -1.80
CA PHE A 89 4.36 5.41 -1.78
C PHE A 89 2.95 5.72 -2.29
N HIS A 90 2.16 4.66 -2.44
CA HIS A 90 0.75 4.72 -2.79
C HIS A 90 -0.06 3.92 -1.76
N GLU A 91 -1.25 4.41 -1.47
CA GLU A 91 -2.23 3.74 -0.60
C GLU A 91 -3.39 3.24 -1.45
N VAL A 92 -3.79 1.99 -1.24
CA VAL A 92 -5.07 1.46 -1.71
C VAL A 92 -5.93 1.10 -0.50
N ILE A 93 -7.18 1.53 -0.54
CA ILE A 93 -8.20 1.21 0.47
C ILE A 93 -9.24 0.31 -0.18
N LEU A 94 -9.49 -0.84 0.43
CA LEU A 94 -10.49 -1.82 0.00
C LEU A 94 -11.61 -1.91 1.02
N GLN A 95 -12.86 -1.92 0.54
CA GLN A 95 -14.04 -2.14 1.37
C GLN A 95 -15.05 -2.99 0.61
N ILE A 96 -15.79 -3.82 1.35
CA ILE A 96 -16.92 -4.60 0.83
C ILE A 96 -18.20 -4.01 1.42
N GLY A 97 -19.16 -3.66 0.56
CA GLY A 97 -20.42 -3.06 0.96
C GLY A 97 -20.27 -1.69 1.64
N ASP A 98 -21.24 -1.36 2.50
CA ASP A 98 -21.32 -0.11 3.25
C ASP A 98 -21.79 -0.36 4.68
N LYS A 99 -21.90 0.70 5.49
CA LYS A 99 -22.27 0.58 6.91
C LYS A 99 -23.66 -0.05 7.13
N ASP A 100 -24.57 0.09 6.16
CA ASP A 100 -25.95 -0.38 6.32
C ASP A 100 -26.05 -1.89 6.08
N ASN A 101 -25.01 -2.49 5.49
CA ASN A 101 -25.08 -3.83 4.96
C ASN A 101 -23.85 -4.73 5.24
N MET A 102 -22.75 -4.14 5.67
CA MET A 102 -21.47 -4.74 6.04
C MET A 102 -20.89 -4.05 7.29
N GLY A 103 -21.74 -3.48 8.15
CA GLY A 103 -21.30 -2.78 9.35
C GLY A 103 -20.45 -3.66 10.26
N SER A 104 -19.41 -3.10 10.87
CA SER A 104 -18.36 -3.86 11.57
C SER A 104 -18.85 -4.72 12.76
N GLU A 105 -20.01 -4.41 13.33
CA GLU A 105 -20.61 -5.16 14.45
C GLU A 105 -21.57 -6.26 13.99
N THR A 106 -21.82 -6.39 12.68
CA THR A 106 -22.75 -7.39 12.14
C THR A 106 -22.01 -8.66 11.67
N MET A 107 -22.78 -9.74 11.46
CA MET A 107 -22.26 -10.98 10.90
C MET A 107 -21.68 -10.77 9.48
N GLU A 108 -22.32 -9.92 8.70
CA GLU A 108 -21.88 -9.53 7.37
C GLU A 108 -20.56 -8.75 7.42
N GLY A 109 -20.39 -7.83 8.38
CA GLY A 109 -19.10 -7.18 8.64
C GLY A 109 -18.00 -8.18 8.95
N GLN A 110 -18.26 -9.19 9.79
CA GLN A 110 -17.28 -10.25 10.07
C GLN A 110 -16.93 -11.06 8.81
N LEU A 111 -17.89 -11.30 7.92
CA LEU A 111 -17.62 -11.93 6.63
C LEU A 111 -16.76 -11.04 5.73
N ALA A 112 -17.05 -9.73 5.65
CA ALA A 112 -16.23 -8.78 4.91
C ALA A 112 -14.78 -8.76 5.44
N ALA A 113 -14.60 -8.75 6.75
CA ALA A 113 -13.29 -8.81 7.40
C ALA A 113 -12.49 -10.06 6.98
N LYS A 114 -13.13 -11.24 6.97
CA LYS A 114 -12.50 -12.50 6.54
C LYS A 114 -12.08 -12.46 5.07
N ILE A 115 -12.93 -11.95 4.18
CA ILE A 115 -12.61 -11.83 2.75
C ILE A 115 -11.43 -10.87 2.54
N LEU A 116 -11.41 -9.74 3.26
CA LEU A 116 -10.30 -8.77 3.18
C LEU A 116 -8.99 -9.35 3.72
N ASP A 117 -9.03 -10.12 4.81
CA ASP A 117 -7.87 -10.83 5.37
C ASP A 117 -7.29 -11.86 4.40
N GLU A 118 -8.14 -12.71 3.81
CA GLU A 118 -7.74 -13.66 2.77
C GLU A 118 -7.15 -12.95 1.53
N TYR A 119 -7.74 -11.82 1.13
CA TYR A 119 -7.22 -11.02 0.04
C TYR A 119 -5.81 -10.50 0.35
N MET A 120 -5.59 -9.93 1.54
CA MET A 120 -4.30 -9.35 1.94
C MET A 120 -3.19 -10.40 2.00
N LYS A 121 -3.46 -11.59 2.53
CA LYS A 121 -2.48 -12.69 2.67
C LYS A 121 -1.81 -13.09 1.37
N GLY A 122 -2.50 -12.99 0.23
CA GLY A 122 -1.94 -13.24 -1.09
C GLY A 122 -1.58 -11.99 -1.90
N PHE A 123 -1.70 -10.78 -1.33
CA PHE A 123 -1.55 -9.54 -2.09
C PHE A 123 -0.13 -9.36 -2.64
N GLN A 124 0.89 -9.52 -1.79
CA GLN A 124 2.29 -9.29 -2.19
C GLN A 124 2.76 -10.29 -3.26
N GLU A 125 2.33 -11.55 -3.16
CA GLU A 125 2.64 -12.60 -4.12
C GLU A 125 2.05 -12.30 -5.51
N ARG A 126 0.80 -11.80 -5.55
CA ARG A 126 0.16 -11.39 -6.81
C ARG A 126 0.73 -10.10 -7.38
N ASN A 127 1.37 -9.26 -6.55
CA ASN A 127 1.88 -7.94 -6.92
C ASN A 127 3.37 -7.78 -6.56
N PRO A 128 4.28 -8.57 -7.16
CA PRO A 128 5.69 -8.57 -6.79
C PRO A 128 6.43 -7.25 -7.00
N THR A 129 5.89 -6.33 -7.81
CA THR A 129 6.47 -5.00 -8.06
C THR A 129 5.92 -3.90 -7.16
N LEU A 130 5.00 -4.24 -6.26
CA LEU A 130 4.41 -3.33 -5.27
C LEU A 130 4.86 -3.79 -3.88
N ARG A 131 6.01 -3.30 -3.40
CA ARG A 131 6.53 -3.68 -2.08
C ARG A 131 5.65 -3.04 -1.00
N VAL A 132 4.81 -3.84 -0.37
CA VAL A 132 3.94 -3.42 0.75
C VAL A 132 4.81 -3.22 1.98
N PHE A 133 4.76 -2.06 2.61
CA PHE A 133 5.51 -1.79 3.86
C PHE A 133 4.59 -1.55 5.06
N ALA A 134 3.34 -1.18 4.83
CA ALA A 134 2.32 -1.09 5.88
C ALA A 134 0.98 -1.60 5.36
N ALA A 135 0.29 -2.41 6.17
CA ALA A 135 -1.04 -2.89 5.83
C ALA A 135 -1.87 -3.15 7.10
N HIS A 136 -3.09 -2.62 7.11
CA HIS A 136 -3.97 -2.59 8.27
C HIS A 136 -5.42 -2.87 7.89
N LEU A 137 -6.03 -3.86 8.52
CA LEU A 137 -7.48 -4.10 8.45
C LEU A 137 -8.13 -3.45 9.66
N HIS A 138 -8.94 -2.41 9.42
CA HIS A 138 -9.66 -1.70 10.46
C HIS A 138 -11.04 -2.33 10.67
N LEU A 139 -11.31 -2.76 11.90
CA LEU A 139 -12.58 -3.30 12.38
C LEU A 139 -13.20 -2.43 13.47
N ASP A 140 -12.66 -1.23 13.70
CA ASP A 140 -13.05 -0.28 14.75
C ASP A 140 -13.75 0.98 14.19
N GLU A 141 -14.08 0.99 12.91
CA GLU A 141 -14.84 2.06 12.26
C GLU A 141 -16.21 1.54 11.77
N ALA A 142 -16.96 2.33 11.01
CA ALA A 142 -18.33 1.98 10.58
C ALA A 142 -18.41 0.67 9.77
N THR A 143 -17.42 0.43 8.91
CA THR A 143 -17.35 -0.74 8.00
C THR A 143 -15.93 -1.30 8.01
N PRO A 144 -15.74 -2.62 7.97
CA PRO A 144 -14.41 -3.23 7.79
C PRO A 144 -13.77 -2.78 6.49
N HIS A 145 -12.53 -2.29 6.57
CA HIS A 145 -11.79 -1.87 5.38
C HIS A 145 -10.28 -2.06 5.57
N LEU A 146 -9.60 -2.35 4.46
CA LEU A 146 -8.19 -2.69 4.41
C LEU A 146 -7.40 -1.55 3.76
N HIS A 147 -6.40 -1.05 4.46
CA HIS A 147 -5.37 -0.16 3.94
C HIS A 147 -4.15 -0.96 3.52
N ILE A 148 -3.63 -0.71 2.32
CA ILE A 148 -2.39 -1.29 1.80
C ILE A 148 -1.51 -0.16 1.28
N ASP A 149 -0.42 0.12 1.98
CA ASP A 149 0.59 1.12 1.62
C ASP A 149 1.81 0.42 0.99
N PHE A 150 2.16 0.81 -0.23
CA PHE A 150 3.23 0.15 -0.99
C PHE A 150 4.11 1.12 -1.79
N ILE A 151 5.36 0.71 -2.01
CA ILE A 151 6.32 1.37 -2.89
C ILE A 151 6.34 0.63 -4.24
N PRO A 152 5.92 1.26 -5.34
CA PRO A 152 6.01 0.65 -6.65
C PRO A 152 7.41 0.80 -7.23
N TYR A 153 8.00 -0.30 -7.69
CA TYR A 153 9.33 -0.28 -8.26
C TYR A 153 9.46 -1.13 -9.51
N VAL A 154 10.52 -0.85 -10.26
CA VAL A 154 10.93 -1.60 -11.44
C VAL A 154 12.43 -1.83 -11.38
N THR A 155 12.88 -2.99 -11.84
CA THR A 155 14.30 -3.36 -11.99
C THR A 155 14.70 -3.40 -13.46
N GLY A 156 16.01 -3.37 -13.75
CA GLY A 156 16.52 -3.43 -15.12
C GLY A 156 16.24 -2.19 -15.98
N SER A 157 15.96 -1.04 -15.37
CA SER A 157 15.73 0.21 -16.10
C SER A 157 16.97 0.65 -16.86
N LYS A 158 16.79 1.07 -18.11
CA LYS A 158 17.89 1.60 -18.96
C LYS A 158 18.14 3.11 -18.77
N ARG A 159 17.35 3.78 -17.93
CA ARG A 159 17.41 5.22 -17.70
C ARG A 159 17.46 5.51 -16.20
N GLY A 160 18.47 6.27 -15.76
CA GLY A 160 18.67 6.58 -14.34
C GLY A 160 19.18 5.36 -13.57
N LEU A 161 18.68 5.16 -12.35
CA LEU A 161 18.93 3.95 -11.56
C LEU A 161 18.28 2.74 -12.24
N ASP A 162 18.96 1.59 -12.20
CA ASP A 162 18.44 0.35 -12.78
C ASP A 162 17.25 -0.21 -11.99
N THR A 163 17.26 -0.04 -10.67
CA THR A 163 16.11 -0.26 -9.78
C THR A 163 15.62 1.09 -9.28
N ARG A 164 14.36 1.41 -9.57
CA ARG A 164 13.81 2.75 -9.31
C ARG A 164 12.33 2.74 -9.04
N VAL A 165 11.84 3.79 -8.38
CA VAL A 165 10.41 4.03 -8.20
C VAL A 165 9.79 4.34 -9.55
N SER A 166 8.68 3.65 -9.86
CA SER A 166 7.78 4.03 -10.95
C SER A 166 6.50 3.20 -10.90
N LEU A 167 5.37 3.82 -10.54
CA LEU A 167 4.07 3.13 -10.54
C LEU A 167 3.71 2.59 -11.93
N LYS A 168 3.89 3.43 -12.95
CA LYS A 168 3.59 3.06 -14.33
C LYS A 168 4.34 1.81 -14.78
N GLN A 169 5.65 1.75 -14.53
CA GLN A 169 6.44 0.59 -14.94
C GLN A 169 6.18 -0.63 -14.07
N ALA A 170 5.96 -0.44 -12.76
CA ALA A 170 5.59 -1.53 -11.85
C ALA A 170 4.30 -2.22 -12.32
N LEU A 171 3.25 -1.46 -12.65
CA LEU A 171 1.98 -1.99 -13.18
C LEU A 171 2.15 -2.60 -14.58
N SER A 172 2.97 -1.99 -15.44
CA SER A 172 3.26 -2.54 -16.77
C SER A 172 3.92 -3.92 -16.70
N SER A 173 4.80 -4.15 -15.72
CA SER A 173 5.43 -5.46 -15.48
C SER A 173 4.43 -6.52 -15.01
N LEU A 174 3.31 -6.10 -14.43
CA LEU A 174 2.18 -6.99 -14.06
C LEU A 174 1.19 -7.19 -15.21
N GLY A 175 1.47 -6.65 -16.41
CA GLY A 175 0.63 -6.79 -17.60
C GLY A 175 -0.41 -5.69 -17.80
N PHE A 176 -0.50 -4.69 -16.92
CA PHE A 176 -1.42 -3.57 -17.06
C PHE A 176 -0.87 -2.52 -18.04
N LYS A 177 -1.54 -2.32 -19.18
CA LYS A 177 -1.18 -1.34 -20.20
C LYS A 177 -2.11 -0.12 -20.13
N GLY A 178 -1.59 1.07 -20.44
CA GLY A 178 -2.40 2.29 -20.60
C GLY A 178 -2.59 3.16 -19.35
N TRP A 179 -1.79 2.93 -18.29
CA TRP A 179 -1.72 3.79 -17.11
C TRP A 179 -0.70 4.94 -17.25
#